data_AF-A0ABC8SA87-F1
#
_entry.id   AF-A0ABC8SA87-F1
#
_cell.length_a   1.000
_cell.length_b   1.000
_cell.length_c   1.000
_cell.angle_alpha   90.00
_cell.angle_beta   90.00
_cell.angle_gamma   90.00
#
_symmetry.space_group_name_H-M   'P 1'
#
loop_
_entity.id
_entity.type
_entity.pdbx_description
1 polymer ?
#
loop_
_entity_poly.entity_id
_entity_poly.type
_entity_poly.pdbx_seq_one_letter_code
_entity_poly.pdbx_strand_id
1 'polypeptide(L)'
;MASDFAIAQFRFLERLVVVHGHWCYKRIAQMICYFFYKNIAFGLTIFYFEAFTGFSGQSVYDDWYMLLFNVLLTSLPVISLGVFEQDVSSEICLQFPALYQQGPRNLFFDWYRIFGWMGNGLYSSLIIFFFSIIIFYDQAFRVGGQTADMTAVGTAMFTCIIWAVNGQIALTMSHFTFIQHFFVWGSIASWYLFLFLYGMLSPKYSGNAFQILVEALAPAPIYWSTTLLITVVCNLPYLAHISFQRSFNPMDHHVIQEIKYYKKDIKDRHMWRRERSKARQETKIGFTARVDAKIRQLRARLQKKHSQMSPHSVMPQI
;
A
#
# COMPACT_ATOMS: atom_id res chain seq x y z
N MET A 1 -8.97 -25.77 24.64
CA MET A 1 -7.69 -25.08 24.36
C MET A 1 -7.29 -25.10 22.88
N ALA A 2 -7.98 -25.84 21.99
CA ALA A 2 -7.68 -25.86 20.56
C ALA A 2 -8.50 -24.80 19.77
N SER A 3 -8.33 -23.51 20.08
CA SER A 3 -9.00 -22.41 19.37
C SER A 3 -8.01 -21.30 19.02
N ASP A 4 -8.02 -20.81 17.78
CA ASP A 4 -7.12 -19.72 17.32
C ASP A 4 -7.33 -18.41 18.10
N PHE A 5 -8.57 -18.16 18.57
CA PHE A 5 -8.92 -17.01 19.39
C PHE A 5 -9.80 -17.43 20.56
N ALA A 6 -9.51 -16.89 21.75
CA ALA A 6 -10.36 -17.03 22.94
C ALA A 6 -11.08 -15.70 23.22
N ILE A 7 -12.41 -15.67 23.06
CA ILE A 7 -13.25 -14.51 23.35
C ILE A 7 -14.22 -14.81 24.48
N ALA A 8 -14.42 -13.86 25.40
CA ALA A 8 -15.26 -14.05 26.58
C ALA A 8 -16.78 -14.01 26.28
N GLN A 9 -17.20 -13.22 25.29
CA GLN A 9 -18.60 -13.04 24.93
C GLN A 9 -18.76 -12.95 23.41
N PHE A 10 -19.87 -13.47 22.87
CA PHE A 10 -20.14 -13.47 21.44
C PHE A 10 -20.20 -12.05 20.83
N ARG A 11 -20.59 -11.03 21.60
CA ARG A 11 -20.61 -9.63 21.15
C ARG A 11 -19.23 -9.12 20.71
N PHE A 12 -18.13 -9.67 21.24
CA PHE A 12 -16.79 -9.26 20.83
C PHE A 12 -16.37 -9.83 19.46
N LEU A 13 -17.06 -10.86 18.97
CA LEU A 13 -16.80 -11.44 17.66
C LEU A 13 -17.03 -10.42 16.53
N GLU A 14 -18.05 -9.56 16.65
CA GLU A 14 -18.34 -8.51 15.66
C GLU A 14 -17.12 -7.59 15.47
N ARG A 15 -16.54 -7.10 16.57
CA ARG A 15 -15.36 -6.22 16.52
C ARG A 15 -14.10 -6.96 16.08
N LEU A 16 -13.94 -8.22 16.47
CA LEU A 16 -12.79 -9.02 16.06
C LEU A 16 -12.80 -9.22 14.53
N VAL A 17 -13.92 -9.64 13.96
CA VAL A 17 -14.01 -9.97 12.54
C VAL A 17 -14.09 -8.70 11.68
N VAL A 18 -15.02 -7.80 11.97
CA VAL A 18 -15.31 -6.65 11.09
C VAL A 18 -14.19 -5.61 11.13
N VAL A 19 -13.59 -5.36 12.31
CA VAL A 19 -12.53 -4.35 12.44
C VAL A 19 -11.16 -4.98 12.22
N HIS A 20 -10.77 -5.95 13.06
CA HIS A 20 -9.41 -6.49 13.01
C HIS A 20 -9.20 -7.38 11.78
N GLY A 21 -10.20 -8.16 11.38
CA GLY A 21 -10.14 -8.95 10.14
C GLY A 21 -9.98 -8.09 8.89
N HIS A 22 -10.77 -7.02 8.75
CA HIS A 22 -10.65 -6.06 7.63
C HIS A 22 -9.28 -5.40 7.59
N TRP A 23 -8.82 -4.86 8.72
CA TRP A 23 -7.50 -4.20 8.80
C TRP A 23 -6.36 -5.17 8.50
N CYS A 24 -6.37 -6.36 9.10
CA CYS A 24 -5.33 -7.37 8.89
C CYS A 24 -5.26 -7.81 7.42
N TYR A 25 -6.41 -8.10 6.81
CA TYR A 25 -6.47 -8.46 5.39
C TYR A 25 -5.88 -7.36 4.50
N LYS A 26 -6.31 -6.11 4.69
CA LYS A 26 -5.84 -4.98 3.88
C LYS A 26 -4.35 -4.71 4.08
N ARG A 27 -3.88 -4.71 5.33
CA ARG A 27 -2.46 -4.53 5.68
C ARG A 27 -1.57 -5.57 5.03
N ILE A 28 -1.91 -6.86 5.20
CA ILE A 28 -1.12 -7.96 4.64
C ILE A 28 -1.14 -7.90 3.11
N ALA A 29 -2.29 -7.65 2.49
CA ALA A 29 -2.40 -7.55 1.04
C ALA A 29 -1.54 -6.41 0.46
N GLN A 30 -1.59 -5.22 1.07
CA GLN A 30 -0.77 -4.08 0.67
C GLN A 30 0.73 -4.33 0.92
N MET A 31 1.07 -4.93 2.07
CA MET A 31 2.43 -5.29 2.43
C MET A 31 3.04 -6.25 1.40
N ILE A 32 2.34 -7.33 1.04
CA ILE A 32 2.82 -8.32 0.07
C ILE A 32 2.97 -7.70 -1.32
N CYS A 33 1.97 -6.95 -1.78
CA CYS A 33 2.04 -6.29 -3.09
C CYS A 33 3.23 -5.34 -3.19
N TYR A 34 3.44 -4.53 -2.14
CA TYR A 34 4.57 -3.63 -2.06
C TYR A 34 5.90 -4.38 -1.95
N PHE A 35 5.94 -5.51 -1.23
CA PHE A 35 7.12 -6.36 -1.14
C PHE A 35 7.55 -6.87 -2.52
N PHE A 36 6.61 -7.32 -3.35
CA PHE A 36 6.92 -7.68 -4.75
C PHE A 36 7.48 -6.50 -5.53
N TYR A 37 6.82 -5.33 -5.45
CA TYR A 37 7.28 -4.12 -6.11
C TYR A 37 8.73 -3.77 -5.77
N LYS A 38 9.07 -3.66 -4.48
CA LYS A 38 10.42 -3.21 -4.07
C LYS A 38 11.50 -4.21 -4.46
N ASN A 39 11.22 -5.51 -4.39
CA ASN A 39 12.21 -6.55 -4.69
C ASN A 39 12.43 -6.67 -6.20
N ILE A 40 11.39 -6.51 -7.01
CA ILE A 40 11.51 -6.45 -8.47
C ILE A 40 12.26 -5.19 -8.88
N ALA A 41 11.88 -4.03 -8.33
CA ALA A 41 12.55 -2.77 -8.60
C ALA A 41 14.05 -2.83 -8.30
N PHE A 42 14.43 -3.43 -7.17
CA PHE A 42 15.83 -3.63 -6.81
C PHE A 42 16.52 -4.70 -7.66
N GLY A 43 15.99 -5.93 -7.69
CA GLY A 43 16.63 -7.07 -8.35
C GLY A 43 16.82 -6.89 -9.85
N LEU A 44 15.87 -6.24 -10.54
CA LEU A 44 16.00 -6.00 -11.97
C LEU A 44 17.07 -4.97 -12.31
N THR A 45 17.38 -4.01 -11.43
CA THR A 45 18.49 -3.07 -11.69
C THR A 45 19.85 -3.77 -11.70
N ILE A 46 20.04 -4.79 -10.86
CA ILE A 46 21.23 -5.65 -10.89
C ILE A 46 21.25 -6.43 -12.19
N PHE A 47 20.12 -7.05 -12.56
CA PHE A 47 20.00 -7.83 -13.79
C PHE A 47 20.33 -7.01 -15.05
N TYR A 48 19.85 -5.76 -15.13
CA TYR A 48 20.17 -4.88 -16.26
C TYR A 48 21.64 -4.47 -16.30
N PHE A 49 22.26 -4.28 -15.15
CA PHE A 49 23.69 -3.98 -15.08
C PHE A 49 24.55 -5.17 -15.51
N GLU A 50 24.21 -6.38 -15.07
CA GLU A 50 24.87 -7.61 -15.54
C GLU A 50 24.75 -7.74 -17.06
N ALA A 51 23.57 -7.50 -17.64
CA ALA A 51 23.39 -7.49 -19.08
C ALA A 51 24.25 -6.41 -19.77
N PHE A 52 24.36 -5.22 -19.19
CA PHE A 52 25.17 -4.12 -19.71
C PHE A 52 26.68 -4.42 -19.71
N THR A 53 27.17 -5.15 -18.70
CA THR A 53 28.58 -5.57 -18.62
C THR A 53 28.89 -6.88 -19.37
N GLY A 54 27.95 -7.40 -20.15
CA GLY A 54 28.14 -8.64 -20.90
C GLY A 54 28.12 -9.91 -20.04
N PHE A 55 27.38 -9.89 -18.92
CA PHE A 55 27.27 -10.98 -17.94
C PHE A 55 28.61 -11.39 -17.32
N SER A 56 29.45 -10.39 -17.03
CA SER A 56 30.75 -10.58 -16.41
C SER A 56 30.69 -11.04 -14.94
N GLY A 57 29.53 -10.92 -14.28
CA GLY A 57 29.35 -11.17 -12.85
C GLY A 57 29.79 -10.00 -11.96
N GLN A 58 30.01 -8.83 -12.55
CA GLN A 58 30.41 -7.62 -11.83
C GLN A 58 29.18 -6.94 -11.21
N SER A 59 29.13 -6.89 -9.88
CA SER A 59 28.07 -6.18 -9.16
C SER A 59 28.25 -4.66 -9.22
N VAL A 60 27.17 -3.95 -9.53
CA VAL A 60 27.09 -2.48 -9.45
C VAL A 60 26.96 -1.97 -8.01
N TYR A 61 26.44 -2.80 -7.11
CA TYR A 61 26.25 -2.44 -5.70
C TYR A 61 27.28 -3.12 -4.82
N ASP A 62 27.74 -2.41 -3.79
CA ASP A 62 28.55 -2.98 -2.72
C ASP A 62 27.73 -4.00 -1.92
N ASP A 63 28.37 -5.08 -1.48
CA ASP A 63 27.73 -6.19 -0.76
C ASP A 63 27.02 -5.72 0.51
N TRP A 64 27.60 -4.74 1.22
CA TRP A 64 26.98 -4.15 2.40
C TRP A 64 25.70 -3.39 2.05
N TYR A 65 25.64 -2.77 0.87
CA TYR A 65 24.44 -2.05 0.43
C TYR A 65 23.31 -3.05 0.18
N MET A 66 23.61 -4.15 -0.52
CA MET A 66 22.65 -5.21 -0.82
C MET A 66 22.07 -5.82 0.46
N LEU A 67 22.92 -6.09 1.46
CA LEU A 67 22.49 -6.63 2.75
C LEU A 67 21.62 -5.62 3.51
N LEU A 68 22.03 -4.35 3.54
CA LEU A 68 21.34 -3.28 4.26
C LEU A 68 19.97 -2.96 3.66
N PHE A 69 19.82 -3.08 2.34
CA PHE A 69 18.58 -2.82 1.61
C PHE A 69 17.39 -3.58 2.21
N ASN A 70 17.54 -4.91 2.35
CA ASN A 70 16.46 -5.79 2.76
C ASN A 70 16.24 -5.80 4.27
N VAL A 71 17.30 -5.66 5.06
CA VAL A 71 17.24 -5.84 6.51
C VAL A 71 16.81 -4.59 7.26
N LEU A 72 17.35 -3.41 6.90
CA LEU A 72 17.12 -2.18 7.67
C LEU A 72 16.38 -1.11 6.87
N LEU A 73 16.79 -0.84 5.62
CA LEU A 73 16.31 0.35 4.90
C LEU A 73 14.88 0.17 4.42
N THR A 74 14.52 -0.99 3.87
CA THR A 74 13.20 -1.17 3.25
C THR A 74 12.26 -2.09 4.02
N SER A 75 12.70 -2.73 5.10
CA SER A 75 11.84 -3.58 5.94
C SER A 75 11.05 -2.75 6.95
N LEU A 76 11.68 -1.77 7.61
CA LEU A 76 11.05 -0.98 8.67
C LEU A 76 9.84 -0.18 8.18
N PRO A 77 9.89 0.53 7.03
CA PRO A 77 8.70 1.18 6.48
C PRO A 77 7.59 0.19 6.12
N VAL A 78 7.95 -0.99 5.60
CA VAL A 78 7.00 -2.04 5.20
C VAL A 78 6.30 -2.66 6.41
N ILE A 79 7.05 -2.93 7.48
CA ILE A 79 6.50 -3.39 8.75
C ILE A 79 5.59 -2.32 9.34
N SER A 80 5.99 -1.05 9.27
CA SER A 80 5.16 0.06 9.74
C SER A 80 3.82 0.12 9.02
N LEU A 81 3.82 -0.03 7.68
CA LEU A 81 2.61 -0.18 6.87
C LEU A 81 1.79 -1.42 7.29
N GLY A 82 2.46 -2.57 7.48
CA GLY A 82 1.79 -3.82 7.86
C GLY A 82 1.14 -3.83 9.24
N VAL A 83 1.61 -2.99 10.17
CA VAL A 83 1.16 -2.99 11.57
C VAL A 83 0.26 -1.80 11.90
N PHE A 84 0.65 -0.59 11.49
CA PHE A 84 0.01 0.65 11.97
C PHE A 84 -1.02 1.23 10.99
N GLU A 85 -1.07 0.73 9.76
CA GLU A 85 -1.95 1.30 8.74
C GLU A 85 -3.43 1.14 9.10
N GLN A 86 -4.18 2.23 9.02
CA GLN A 86 -5.62 2.24 9.26
C GLN A 86 -6.28 3.02 8.14
N ASP A 87 -7.06 2.33 7.31
CA ASP A 87 -7.78 2.99 6.23
C ASP A 87 -8.99 3.76 6.75
N VAL A 88 -9.71 3.15 7.69
CA VAL A 88 -10.91 3.70 8.30
C VAL A 88 -10.91 3.39 9.80
N SER A 89 -11.30 4.35 10.64
CA SER A 89 -11.35 4.17 12.10
C SER A 89 -12.29 3.03 12.53
N SER A 90 -12.00 2.37 13.65
CA SER A 90 -12.76 1.19 14.12
C SER A 90 -14.25 1.43 14.29
N GLU A 91 -14.63 2.64 14.71
CA GLU A 91 -16.04 3.02 14.92
C GLU A 91 -16.83 3.03 13.61
N ILE A 92 -16.20 3.47 12.51
CA ILE A 92 -16.84 3.53 11.20
C ILE A 92 -16.90 2.12 10.60
N CYS A 93 -15.88 1.29 10.77
CA CYS A 93 -15.92 -0.11 10.33
C CYS A 93 -17.12 -0.85 10.96
N LEU A 94 -17.41 -0.63 12.25
CA LEU A 94 -18.60 -1.19 12.91
C LEU A 94 -19.92 -0.57 12.41
N GLN A 95 -19.90 0.68 11.96
CA GLN A 95 -21.08 1.30 11.37
C GLN A 95 -21.37 0.77 9.95
N PHE A 96 -20.33 0.46 9.17
CA PHE A 96 -20.39 0.03 7.77
C PHE A 96 -19.81 -1.39 7.60
N PRO A 97 -20.54 -2.45 8.00
CA PRO A 97 -20.07 -3.82 7.89
C PRO A 97 -19.86 -4.28 6.45
N ALA A 98 -20.42 -3.57 5.45
CA ALA A 98 -20.14 -3.83 4.03
C ALA A 98 -18.65 -3.75 3.67
N LEU A 99 -17.85 -2.94 4.39
CA LEU A 99 -16.39 -2.86 4.19
C LEU A 99 -15.72 -4.22 4.34
N TYR A 100 -16.21 -5.04 5.28
CA TYR A 100 -15.68 -6.39 5.50
C TYR A 100 -15.90 -7.31 4.29
N GLN A 101 -16.95 -7.09 3.47
CA GLN A 101 -17.20 -7.92 2.28
C GLN A 101 -16.11 -7.80 1.22
N GLN A 102 -15.26 -6.78 1.29
CA GLN A 102 -14.12 -6.63 0.38
C GLN A 102 -13.08 -7.74 0.57
N GLY A 103 -12.97 -8.29 1.79
CA GLY A 103 -12.08 -9.41 2.11
C GLY A 103 -12.49 -10.73 1.43
N PRO A 104 -13.69 -11.27 1.71
CA PRO A 104 -14.19 -12.49 1.07
C PRO A 104 -14.27 -12.42 -0.47
N ARG A 105 -14.43 -11.23 -1.05
CA ARG A 105 -14.38 -11.00 -2.50
C ARG A 105 -12.96 -10.86 -3.07
N ASN A 106 -11.95 -10.98 -2.21
CA ASN A 106 -10.54 -10.90 -2.53
C ASN A 106 -10.09 -9.63 -3.30
N LEU A 107 -10.74 -8.49 -3.05
CA LEU A 107 -10.52 -7.27 -3.85
C LEU A 107 -9.12 -6.67 -3.72
N PHE A 108 -8.44 -6.88 -2.59
CA PHE A 108 -7.11 -6.30 -2.33
C PHE A 108 -5.95 -7.24 -2.67
N PHE A 109 -6.22 -8.55 -2.82
CA PHE A 109 -5.22 -9.58 -3.10
C PHE A 109 -5.63 -10.42 -4.32
N ASP A 110 -5.99 -9.72 -5.39
CA ASP A 110 -6.28 -10.32 -6.70
C ASP A 110 -5.00 -10.41 -7.55
N TRP A 111 -4.92 -11.41 -8.43
CA TRP A 111 -3.76 -11.63 -9.30
C TRP A 111 -3.48 -10.42 -10.19
N TYR A 112 -4.52 -9.78 -10.73
CA TYR A 112 -4.37 -8.55 -11.53
C TYR A 112 -3.67 -7.44 -10.74
N ARG A 113 -3.96 -7.33 -9.44
CA ARG A 113 -3.33 -6.32 -8.58
C ARG A 113 -1.87 -6.65 -8.33
N ILE A 114 -1.55 -7.92 -8.05
CA ILE A 114 -0.18 -8.38 -7.87
C ILE A 114 0.64 -8.11 -9.13
N PHE A 115 0.14 -8.51 -10.31
CA PHE A 115 0.82 -8.22 -11.58
C PHE A 115 0.93 -6.71 -11.86
N GLY A 116 -0.06 -5.90 -11.48
CA GLY A 116 0.03 -4.45 -11.56
C GLY A 116 1.18 -3.87 -10.72
N TRP A 117 1.37 -4.36 -9.50
CA TRP A 117 2.49 -3.98 -8.65
C TRP A 117 3.84 -4.49 -9.17
N MET A 118 3.89 -5.70 -9.71
CA MET A 118 5.08 -6.24 -10.37
C MET A 118 5.46 -5.42 -11.60
N GLY A 119 4.48 -5.03 -12.43
CA GLY A 119 4.66 -4.17 -13.59
C GLY A 119 5.13 -2.76 -13.21
N ASN A 120 4.61 -2.20 -12.11
CA ASN A 120 5.13 -0.94 -11.56
C ASN A 120 6.59 -1.07 -11.09
N GLY A 121 6.96 -2.24 -10.54
CA GLY A 121 8.33 -2.57 -10.14
C GLY A 121 9.27 -2.63 -11.34
N LEU A 122 8.84 -3.31 -12.41
CA LEU A 122 9.54 -3.37 -13.70
C LEU A 122 9.75 -1.98 -14.31
N TYR A 123 8.69 -1.16 -14.33
CA TYR A 123 8.79 0.22 -14.79
C TYR A 123 9.80 1.03 -13.96
N SER A 124 9.70 0.94 -12.63
CA SER A 124 10.59 1.68 -11.73
C SER A 124 12.05 1.25 -11.92
N SER A 125 12.34 -0.05 -12.03
CA SER A 125 13.71 -0.54 -12.28
C SER A 125 14.27 -0.04 -13.61
N LEU A 126 13.46 -0.01 -14.66
CA LEU A 126 13.90 0.48 -15.98
C LEU A 126 14.25 1.96 -15.91
N ILE A 127 13.38 2.79 -15.33
CA ILE A 127 13.64 4.22 -15.16
C ILE A 127 14.91 4.44 -14.34
N ILE A 128 15.02 3.79 -13.18
CA ILE A 128 16.18 3.95 -12.29
C ILE A 128 17.47 3.59 -13.02
N PHE A 129 17.52 2.44 -13.68
CA PHE A 129 18.71 1.97 -14.37
C PHE A 129 19.08 2.88 -15.56
N PHE A 130 18.17 3.05 -16.52
CA PHE A 130 18.46 3.80 -17.74
C PHE A 130 18.75 5.27 -17.47
N PHE A 131 17.98 5.94 -16.60
CA PHE A 131 18.26 7.34 -16.28
C PHE A 131 19.59 7.49 -15.55
N SER A 132 19.91 6.60 -14.59
CA SER A 132 21.20 6.65 -13.89
C SER A 132 22.36 6.48 -14.87
N ILE A 133 22.31 5.48 -15.75
CA ILE A 133 23.38 5.26 -16.75
C ILE A 133 23.47 6.45 -17.71
N ILE A 134 22.37 6.90 -18.32
CA ILE A 134 22.40 8.00 -19.30
C ILE A 134 22.96 9.29 -18.69
N ILE A 135 22.57 9.61 -17.45
CA ILE A 135 23.00 10.86 -16.80
C ILE A 135 24.47 10.79 -16.37
N PHE A 136 24.94 9.64 -15.87
CA PHE A 136 26.29 9.53 -15.32
C PHE A 136 27.36 9.02 -16.30
N TYR A 137 27.00 8.49 -17.47
CA TYR A 137 27.95 7.87 -18.39
C TYR A 137 28.88 8.86 -19.10
N ASP A 138 28.36 10.01 -19.56
CA ASP A 138 29.10 10.93 -20.44
C ASP A 138 29.29 12.34 -19.85
N GLN A 139 28.72 12.61 -18.67
CA GLN A 139 28.74 13.95 -18.07
C GLN A 139 29.90 14.14 -17.10
N ALA A 140 30.50 15.33 -17.11
CA ALA A 140 31.44 15.78 -16.09
C ALA A 140 30.71 15.85 -14.73
N PHE A 141 30.98 14.87 -13.88
CA PHE A 141 30.29 14.71 -12.60
C PHE A 141 30.82 15.68 -11.53
N ARG A 142 32.09 16.08 -11.62
CA ARG A 142 32.76 17.01 -10.69
C ARG A 142 33.11 18.34 -11.34
N VAL A 143 33.24 19.38 -10.51
CA VAL A 143 33.71 20.73 -10.92
C VAL A 143 35.07 20.69 -11.65
N GLY A 144 35.89 19.68 -11.37
CA GLY A 144 37.17 19.43 -12.05
C GLY A 144 37.10 18.64 -13.37
N GLY A 145 35.91 18.39 -13.93
CA GLY A 145 35.76 17.68 -15.21
C GLY A 145 35.92 16.15 -15.15
N GLN A 146 36.02 15.57 -13.95
CA GLN A 146 36.17 14.13 -13.77
C GLN A 146 34.84 13.38 -14.00
N THR A 147 34.91 12.24 -14.68
CA THR A 147 33.78 11.32 -14.88
C THR A 147 33.46 10.52 -13.61
N ALA A 148 32.23 10.01 -13.51
CA ALA A 148 31.83 9.17 -12.39
C ALA A 148 32.42 7.76 -12.54
N ASP A 149 33.12 7.29 -11.51
CA ASP A 149 33.55 5.90 -11.44
C ASP A 149 32.36 4.97 -11.14
N MET A 150 32.50 3.67 -11.42
CA MET A 150 31.45 2.68 -11.28
C MET A 150 30.84 2.68 -9.87
N THR A 151 31.66 2.80 -8.83
CA THR A 151 31.20 2.85 -7.43
C THR A 151 30.36 4.09 -7.16
N ALA A 152 30.66 5.22 -7.79
CA ALA A 152 29.87 6.45 -7.65
C ALA A 152 28.51 6.31 -8.35
N VAL A 153 28.50 5.76 -9.57
CA VAL A 153 27.26 5.45 -10.31
C VAL A 153 26.39 4.47 -9.56
N GLY A 154 26.97 3.38 -9.03
CA GLY A 154 26.25 2.37 -8.26
C GLY A 154 25.68 2.93 -6.95
N THR A 155 26.44 3.74 -6.23
CA THR A 155 25.96 4.40 -5.00
C THR A 155 24.85 5.42 -5.30
N ALA A 156 24.95 6.15 -6.40
CA ALA A 156 23.93 7.08 -6.84
C ALA A 156 22.64 6.37 -7.25
N MET A 157 22.75 5.31 -8.05
CA MET A 157 21.63 4.47 -8.47
C MET A 157 20.94 3.84 -7.26
N PHE A 158 21.70 3.32 -6.29
CA PHE A 158 21.13 2.75 -5.06
C PHE A 158 20.40 3.79 -4.20
N THR A 159 20.94 5.01 -4.11
CA THR A 159 20.23 6.14 -3.48
C THR A 159 18.89 6.40 -4.17
N CYS A 160 18.85 6.38 -5.51
CA CYS A 160 17.62 6.56 -6.27
C CYS A 160 16.59 5.46 -5.98
N ILE A 161 17.02 4.20 -5.83
CA ILE A 161 16.14 3.10 -5.42
C ILE A 161 15.52 3.37 -4.05
N ILE A 162 16.33 3.74 -3.06
CA ILE A 162 15.84 4.00 -1.70
C ILE A 162 14.80 5.11 -1.69
N TRP A 163 15.06 6.21 -2.40
CA TRP A 163 14.11 7.32 -2.49
C TRP A 163 12.85 6.94 -3.27
N ALA A 164 12.98 6.25 -4.40
CA ALA A 164 11.82 5.80 -5.19
C ALA A 164 10.92 4.87 -4.37
N VAL A 165 11.51 3.86 -3.71
CA VAL A 165 10.80 2.87 -2.89
C VAL A 165 10.17 3.51 -1.65
N ASN A 166 10.88 4.37 -0.93
CA ASN A 166 10.31 5.11 0.22
C ASN A 166 9.24 6.14 -0.20
N GLY A 167 9.40 6.79 -1.35
CA GLY A 167 8.36 7.64 -1.93
C GLY A 167 7.10 6.84 -2.26
N GLN A 168 7.27 5.67 -2.87
CA GLN A 168 6.17 4.79 -3.25
C GLN A 168 5.38 4.30 -2.03
N ILE A 169 6.05 3.95 -0.92
CA ILE A 169 5.34 3.53 0.28
C ILE A 169 4.60 4.69 0.95
N ALA A 170 5.22 5.87 0.99
CA ALA A 170 4.60 7.07 1.54
C ALA A 170 3.31 7.43 0.77
N LEU A 171 3.31 7.30 -0.56
CA LEU A 171 2.12 7.51 -1.40
C LEU A 171 1.05 6.43 -1.22
N THR A 172 1.44 5.23 -0.77
CA THR A 172 0.51 4.11 -0.57
C THR A 172 -0.18 4.18 0.79
N MET A 173 0.44 4.82 1.79
CA MET A 173 -0.12 5.03 3.12
C MET A 173 -1.34 5.97 3.04
N SER A 174 -2.46 5.55 3.64
CA SER A 174 -3.70 6.32 3.72
C SER A 174 -3.73 7.20 4.98
N HIS A 175 -3.14 6.74 6.08
CA HIS A 175 -3.14 7.49 7.34
C HIS A 175 -1.72 7.69 7.85
N PHE A 176 -1.09 8.80 7.48
CA PHE A 176 0.33 9.03 7.74
C PHE A 176 0.61 9.50 9.18
N THR A 177 0.75 8.54 10.10
CA THR A 177 1.06 8.79 11.53
C THR A 177 2.48 9.29 11.74
N PHE A 178 2.76 9.88 12.91
CA PHE A 178 4.13 10.26 13.31
C PHE A 178 5.10 9.07 13.30
N ILE A 179 4.64 7.88 13.72
CA ILE A 179 5.45 6.66 13.73
C ILE A 179 5.85 6.27 12.28
N GLN A 180 4.91 6.34 11.34
CA GLN A 180 5.21 6.05 9.93
C GLN A 180 6.15 7.09 9.31
N HIS A 181 6.00 8.38 9.64
CA HIS A 181 6.97 9.40 9.23
C HIS A 181 8.37 9.06 9.74
N PHE A 182 8.49 8.70 11.02
CA PHE A 182 9.77 8.31 11.62
C PHE A 182 10.40 7.13 10.89
N PHE A 183 9.64 6.10 10.52
CA PHE A 183 10.20 4.95 9.79
C PHE A 183 10.58 5.27 8.34
N VAL A 184 9.78 6.05 7.62
CA VAL A 184 10.09 6.43 6.23
C VAL A 184 11.28 7.38 6.16
N TRP A 185 11.26 8.48 6.93
CA TRP A 185 12.38 9.43 6.96
C TRP A 185 13.60 8.85 7.66
N GLY A 186 13.40 8.03 8.70
CA GLY A 186 14.46 7.31 9.39
C GLY A 186 15.18 6.32 8.47
N SER A 187 14.46 5.67 7.55
CA SER A 187 15.07 4.84 6.50
C SER A 187 16.01 5.67 5.62
N ILE A 188 15.53 6.79 5.08
CA ILE A 188 16.33 7.68 4.23
C ILE A 188 17.53 8.25 4.99
N ALA A 189 17.33 8.71 6.22
CA ALA A 189 18.39 9.23 7.08
C ALA A 189 19.42 8.16 7.43
N SER A 190 18.98 6.92 7.70
CA SER A 190 19.89 5.81 8.00
C SER A 190 20.75 5.43 6.81
N TRP A 191 20.26 5.59 5.57
CA TRP A 191 21.08 5.41 4.36
C TRP A 191 22.22 6.43 4.28
N TYR A 192 21.93 7.72 4.46
CA TYR A 192 22.97 8.75 4.43
C TYR A 192 23.94 8.63 5.61
N LEU A 193 23.43 8.28 6.80
CA LEU A 193 24.27 8.01 7.96
C LEU A 193 25.20 6.82 7.70
N PHE A 194 24.68 5.75 7.10
CA PHE A 194 25.47 4.59 6.73
C PHE A 194 26.55 4.95 5.70
N LEU A 195 26.20 5.68 4.63
CA LEU A 195 27.17 6.14 3.64
C LEU A 195 28.27 7.01 4.26
N PHE A 196 27.91 7.89 5.19
CA PHE A 196 28.87 8.72 5.92
C PHE A 196 29.80 7.88 6.80
N LEU A 197 29.25 6.98 7.62
CA LEU A 197 30.04 6.13 8.53
C LEU A 197 30.91 5.12 7.77
N TYR A 198 30.35 4.47 6.73
CA TYR A 198 31.07 3.52 5.89
C TYR A 198 32.20 4.21 5.12
N GLY A 199 31.97 5.44 4.63
CA GLY A 199 33.00 6.25 3.98
C GLY A 199 34.10 6.76 4.90
N MET A 200 33.89 6.79 6.23
CA MET A 200 34.92 7.15 7.23
C MET A 200 35.79 5.96 7.65
N LEU A 201 35.36 4.72 7.39
CA LEU A 201 36.15 3.53 7.74
C LEU A 201 37.43 3.49 6.92
N SER A 202 38.47 2.84 7.47
CA SER A 202 39.76 2.71 6.78
C SER A 202 39.58 2.06 5.40
N PRO A 203 40.34 2.48 4.36
CA PRO A 203 40.26 1.92 3.00
C PRO A 203 40.40 0.40 2.92
N LYS A 204 40.97 -0.23 3.95
CA LYS A 204 41.06 -1.70 4.08
C LYS A 204 39.69 -2.39 4.19
N TYR A 205 38.68 -1.69 4.71
CA TYR A 205 37.32 -2.21 4.90
C TYR A 205 36.32 -1.65 3.90
N SER A 206 36.46 -0.38 3.51
CA SER A 206 35.53 0.28 2.58
C SER A 206 35.91 0.10 1.10
N GLY A 207 37.12 -0.38 0.80
CA GLY A 207 37.63 -0.49 -0.56
C GLY A 207 37.49 0.84 -1.32
N ASN A 208 36.83 0.78 -2.48
CA ASN A 208 36.59 1.93 -3.37
C ASN A 208 35.46 2.87 -2.89
N ALA A 209 34.76 2.55 -1.80
CA ALA A 209 33.71 3.39 -1.23
C ALA A 209 34.22 4.42 -0.21
N PHE A 210 35.55 4.53 -0.03
CA PHE A 210 36.15 5.50 0.90
C PHE A 210 35.76 6.93 0.54
N GLN A 211 35.17 7.65 1.51
CA GLN A 211 34.71 9.04 1.38
C GLN A 211 33.83 9.39 0.17
N ILE A 212 33.18 8.38 -0.44
CA ILE A 212 32.43 8.58 -1.69
C ILE A 212 31.28 9.58 -1.57
N LEU A 213 30.60 9.60 -0.42
CA LEU A 213 29.52 10.55 -0.17
C LEU A 213 30.07 11.99 -0.08
N VAL A 214 31.11 12.21 0.70
CA VAL A 214 31.61 13.56 1.02
C VAL A 214 32.39 14.16 -0.15
N GLU A 215 33.19 13.35 -0.85
CA GLU A 215 34.08 13.85 -1.91
C GLU A 215 33.47 13.75 -3.31
N ALA A 216 32.69 12.70 -3.59
CA ALA A 216 32.16 12.48 -4.94
C ALA A 216 30.72 12.97 -5.07
N LEU A 217 29.81 12.50 -4.21
CA LEU A 217 28.36 12.63 -4.44
C LEU A 217 27.76 13.93 -3.90
N ALA A 218 28.02 14.26 -2.63
CA ALA A 218 27.41 15.41 -1.96
C ALA A 218 27.75 16.76 -2.60
N PRO A 219 29.00 17.02 -3.06
CA PRO A 219 29.34 18.29 -3.73
C PRO A 219 28.72 18.42 -5.12
N ALA A 220 28.32 17.31 -5.75
CA ALA A 220 27.84 17.29 -7.12
C ALA A 220 26.32 17.61 -7.17
N PRO A 221 25.89 18.76 -7.73
CA PRO A 221 24.47 19.09 -7.80
C PRO A 221 23.66 18.08 -8.63
N ILE A 222 24.32 17.49 -9.63
CA ILE A 222 23.73 16.48 -10.52
C ILE A 222 23.26 15.23 -9.76
N TYR A 223 23.93 14.86 -8.66
CA TYR A 223 23.51 13.73 -7.82
C TYR A 223 22.15 13.98 -7.16
N TRP A 224 21.96 15.17 -6.58
CA TRP A 224 20.72 15.55 -5.90
C TRP A 224 19.57 15.74 -6.89
N SER A 225 19.82 16.41 -8.02
CA SER A 225 18.80 16.61 -9.05
C SER A 225 18.35 15.28 -9.66
N THR A 226 19.29 14.37 -9.93
CA THR A 226 18.98 13.04 -10.48
C THR A 226 18.19 12.20 -9.49
N THR A 227 18.56 12.22 -8.21
CA THR A 227 17.83 11.51 -7.15
C THR A 227 16.37 12.00 -7.09
N LEU A 228 16.16 13.32 -7.11
CA LEU A 228 14.82 13.91 -7.10
C LEU A 228 14.04 13.59 -8.38
N LEU A 229 14.67 13.75 -9.54
CA LEU A 229 14.06 13.48 -10.85
C LEU A 229 13.58 12.04 -10.95
N ILE A 230 14.47 11.08 -10.68
CA ILE A 230 14.16 9.64 -10.76
C ILE A 230 13.04 9.30 -9.78
N THR A 231 13.09 9.82 -8.55
CA THR A 231 12.04 9.60 -7.54
C THR A 231 10.68 10.08 -8.03
N VAL A 232 10.61 11.28 -8.62
CA VAL A 232 9.37 11.83 -9.17
C VAL A 232 8.87 10.98 -10.34
N VAL A 233 9.73 10.67 -11.30
CA VAL A 233 9.36 9.91 -12.51
C VAL A 233 8.88 8.49 -12.15
N CYS A 234 9.53 7.79 -11.22
CA CYS A 234 9.09 6.46 -10.79
C CYS A 234 7.71 6.48 -10.11
N ASN A 235 7.43 7.51 -9.30
CA ASN A 235 6.20 7.58 -8.51
C ASN A 235 5.01 8.21 -9.26
N LEU A 236 5.27 8.95 -10.35
CA LEU A 236 4.26 9.68 -11.09
C LEU A 236 3.17 8.77 -11.70
N PRO A 237 3.49 7.64 -12.36
CA PRO A 237 2.45 6.76 -12.92
C PRO A 237 1.53 6.18 -11.85
N TYR A 238 2.09 5.81 -10.70
CA TYR A 238 1.29 5.37 -9.57
C TYR A 238 0.37 6.48 -9.09
N LEU A 239 0.91 7.68 -8.85
CA LEU A 239 0.13 8.85 -8.44
C LEU A 239 -0.99 9.19 -9.43
N ALA A 240 -0.71 9.12 -10.73
CA ALA A 240 -1.70 9.33 -11.78
C ALA A 240 -2.80 8.25 -11.71
N HIS A 241 -2.44 6.98 -11.56
CA HIS A 241 -3.37 5.88 -11.44
C HIS A 241 -4.29 6.01 -10.21
N ILE A 242 -3.74 6.27 -9.01
CA ILE A 242 -4.59 6.46 -7.81
C ILE A 242 -5.45 7.71 -7.90
N SER A 243 -4.97 8.80 -8.52
CA SER A 243 -5.77 10.01 -8.73
C SER A 243 -6.92 9.78 -9.70
N PHE A 244 -6.65 9.09 -10.82
CA PHE A 244 -7.67 8.70 -11.80
C PHE A 244 -8.71 7.76 -11.17
N GLN A 245 -8.27 6.73 -10.45
CA GLN A 245 -9.16 5.79 -9.77
C GLN A 245 -10.07 6.51 -8.76
N ARG A 246 -9.51 7.41 -7.93
CA ARG A 246 -10.31 8.17 -6.96
C ARG A 246 -11.33 9.10 -7.62
N SER A 247 -11.00 9.68 -8.77
CA SER A 247 -11.86 10.66 -9.44
C SER A 247 -13.01 10.01 -10.23
N PHE A 248 -12.73 8.91 -10.93
CA PHE A 248 -13.70 8.28 -11.85
C PHE A 248 -14.37 7.03 -11.28
N ASN A 249 -13.68 6.25 -10.44
CA ASN A 249 -14.21 5.00 -9.89
C ASN A 249 -13.76 4.78 -8.43
N PRO A 250 -14.25 5.61 -7.48
CA PRO A 250 -13.85 5.53 -6.09
C PRO A 250 -14.35 4.23 -5.44
N MET A 251 -13.48 3.55 -4.70
CA MET A 251 -13.85 2.42 -3.86
C MET A 251 -14.59 2.88 -2.60
N ASP A 252 -15.35 1.98 -1.95
CA ASP A 252 -16.18 2.34 -0.78
C ASP A 252 -15.41 3.06 0.33
N HIS A 253 -14.15 2.65 0.57
CA HIS A 253 -13.33 3.30 1.59
C HIS A 253 -12.88 4.72 1.19
N HIS A 254 -12.68 5.00 -0.10
CA HIS A 254 -12.41 6.36 -0.58
C HIS A 254 -13.62 7.27 -0.33
N VAL A 255 -14.82 6.80 -0.66
CA VAL A 255 -16.07 7.55 -0.44
C VAL A 255 -16.28 7.84 1.05
N ILE A 256 -16.05 6.85 1.91
CA ILE A 256 -16.17 7.01 3.36
C ILE A 256 -15.13 8.01 3.91
N GLN A 257 -13.89 7.94 3.42
CA GLN A 257 -12.83 8.90 3.79
C GLN A 257 -13.21 10.32 3.39
N GLU A 258 -13.75 10.53 2.18
CA GLU A 258 -14.20 11.84 1.72
C GLU A 258 -15.37 12.39 2.56
N ILE A 259 -16.38 11.56 2.85
CA ILE A 259 -17.52 11.97 3.69
C ILE A 259 -17.04 12.44 5.06
N LYS A 260 -16.08 11.72 5.65
CA LYS A 260 -15.45 12.07 6.93
C LYS A 260 -14.62 13.35 6.84
N TYR A 261 -13.80 13.48 5.80
CA TYR A 261 -12.95 14.65 5.59
C TYR A 261 -13.78 15.94 5.45
N TYR A 262 -14.87 15.89 4.67
CA TYR A 262 -15.79 17.03 4.51
C TYR A 262 -16.78 17.21 5.68
N LYS A 263 -16.68 16.39 6.74
CA LYS A 263 -17.60 16.35 7.89
C LYS A 263 -19.08 16.25 7.46
N LYS A 264 -19.34 15.59 6.33
CA LYS A 264 -20.70 15.39 5.79
C LYS A 264 -21.51 14.41 6.65
N ASP A 265 -20.83 13.54 7.38
CA ASP A 265 -21.43 12.67 8.40
C ASP A 265 -22.14 13.47 9.52
N ILE A 266 -21.61 14.64 9.87
CA ILE A 266 -22.19 15.55 10.87
C ILE A 266 -23.22 16.48 10.22
N LYS A 267 -22.90 17.07 9.06
CA LYS A 267 -23.76 18.05 8.38
C LYS A 267 -25.04 17.42 7.82
N ASP A 268 -24.98 16.21 7.27
CA ASP A 268 -26.12 15.49 6.72
C ASP A 268 -26.26 14.10 7.37
N ARG A 269 -26.82 14.12 8.58
CA ARG A 269 -27.04 12.91 9.37
C ARG A 269 -28.06 11.96 8.73
N HIS A 270 -28.94 12.47 7.88
CA HIS A 270 -29.95 11.65 7.19
C HIS A 270 -29.30 10.82 6.08
N MET A 271 -28.46 11.42 5.25
CA MET A 271 -27.65 10.70 4.26
C MET A 271 -26.79 9.63 4.93
N TRP A 272 -26.09 9.98 6.02
CA TRP A 272 -25.26 9.02 6.75
C TRP A 272 -26.04 7.81 7.26
N ARG A 273 -27.23 8.01 7.84
CA ARG A 273 -28.10 6.90 8.29
C ARG A 273 -28.56 6.03 7.12
N ARG A 274 -28.90 6.65 5.98
CA ARG A 274 -29.36 5.93 4.78
C ARG A 274 -28.26 5.05 4.19
N GLU A 275 -27.05 5.58 4.04
CA GLU A 275 -25.91 4.79 3.53
C GLU A 275 -25.52 3.69 4.52
N ARG A 276 -25.57 3.98 5.83
CA ARG A 276 -25.39 2.98 6.88
C ARG A 276 -26.41 1.83 6.79
N SER A 277 -27.69 2.14 6.54
CA SER A 277 -28.71 1.11 6.39
C SER A 277 -28.50 0.26 5.13
N LYS A 278 -28.07 0.88 4.02
CA LYS A 278 -27.74 0.14 2.78
C LYS A 278 -26.52 -0.79 2.95
N ALA A 279 -25.54 -0.36 3.74
CA ALA A 279 -24.34 -1.16 4.03
C ALA A 279 -24.64 -2.42 4.86
N ARG A 280 -25.80 -2.51 5.51
CA ARG A 280 -26.27 -3.73 6.16
C ARG A 280 -27.01 -4.58 5.13
N GLN A 281 -26.34 -5.57 4.57
CA GLN A 281 -27.04 -6.63 3.85
C GLN A 281 -27.75 -7.56 4.83
N GLU A 282 -29.04 -7.81 4.59
CA GLU A 282 -29.77 -8.85 5.30
C GLU A 282 -29.19 -10.21 4.93
N THR A 283 -28.61 -10.92 5.91
CA THR A 283 -28.15 -12.29 5.69
C THR A 283 -29.34 -13.21 5.60
N LYS A 284 -29.40 -14.06 4.55
CA LYS A 284 -30.44 -15.11 4.41
C LYS A 284 -30.29 -16.25 5.44
N ILE A 285 -29.30 -16.17 6.32
CA ILE A 285 -28.88 -17.23 7.23
C ILE A 285 -28.79 -16.64 8.64
N GLY A 286 -29.22 -17.41 9.65
CA GLY A 286 -29.15 -17.04 11.06
C GLY A 286 -30.51 -16.94 11.76
N PHE A 287 -30.47 -16.62 13.06
CA PHE A 287 -31.68 -16.48 13.88
C PHE A 287 -32.63 -15.41 13.33
N THR A 288 -32.11 -14.25 12.94
CA THR A 288 -32.88 -13.15 12.34
C THR A 288 -33.58 -13.59 11.06
N ALA A 289 -32.88 -14.28 10.15
CA ALA A 289 -33.46 -14.80 8.91
C ALA A 289 -34.57 -15.83 9.17
N ARG A 290 -34.42 -16.69 10.21
CA ARG A 290 -35.46 -17.65 10.63
C ARG A 290 -36.67 -16.94 11.24
N VAL A 291 -36.44 -15.90 12.04
CA VAL A 291 -37.51 -15.07 12.61
C VAL A 291 -38.27 -14.36 11.49
N ASP A 292 -37.57 -13.74 10.53
CA ASP A 292 -38.20 -13.09 9.38
C ASP A 292 -38.98 -14.08 8.50
N ALA A 293 -38.43 -15.28 8.27
CA ALA A 293 -39.15 -16.35 7.59
C ALA A 293 -40.44 -16.75 8.34
N LYS A 294 -40.38 -16.83 9.67
CA LYS A 294 -41.54 -17.17 10.51
C LYS A 294 -42.57 -16.03 10.55
N ILE A 295 -42.14 -14.77 10.59
CA ILE A 295 -43.00 -13.58 10.47
C ILE A 295 -43.69 -13.56 9.10
N ARG A 296 -42.96 -13.85 8.01
CA ARG A 296 -43.53 -13.96 6.67
C ARG A 296 -44.59 -15.06 6.58
N GLN A 297 -44.31 -16.25 7.15
CA GLN A 297 -45.30 -17.34 7.24
C GLN A 297 -46.54 -16.94 8.06
N LEU A 298 -46.37 -16.25 9.19
CA LEU A 298 -47.48 -15.78 10.02
C LEU A 298 -48.34 -14.75 9.28
N ARG A 299 -47.72 -13.77 8.60
CA ARG A 299 -48.43 -12.80 7.76
C ARG A 299 -49.21 -13.48 6.63
N ALA A 300 -48.60 -14.46 5.95
CA ALA A 300 -49.27 -15.22 4.90
C ALA A 300 -50.49 -16.01 5.44
N ARG A 301 -50.39 -16.61 6.63
CA ARG A 301 -51.52 -17.30 7.29
C ARG A 301 -52.62 -16.33 7.71
N LEU A 302 -52.27 -15.16 8.23
CA LEU A 302 -53.23 -14.12 8.59
C LEU A 302 -53.96 -13.58 7.37
N GLN A 303 -53.26 -13.30 6.28
CA GLN A 303 -53.88 -12.90 5.01
C GLN A 303 -54.81 -13.99 4.49
N LYS A 304 -54.39 -15.25 4.45
CA LYS A 304 -55.23 -16.37 4.02
C LYS A 304 -56.50 -16.53 4.88
N LYS A 305 -56.39 -16.31 6.20
CA LYS A 305 -57.52 -16.34 7.12
C LYS A 305 -58.47 -15.14 6.91
N HIS A 306 -57.94 -13.96 6.59
CA HIS A 306 -58.73 -12.79 6.22
C HIS A 306 -59.49 -13.01 4.89
N SER A 307 -58.84 -13.62 3.89
CA SER A 307 -59.48 -13.98 2.62
C SER A 307 -60.57 -15.05 2.76
N GLN A 308 -60.46 -15.93 3.76
CA GLN A 308 -61.51 -16.91 4.08
C GLN A 308 -62.65 -16.32 4.92
N MET A 309 -62.43 -15.19 5.59
CA MET A 309 -63.42 -14.51 6.43
C MET A 309 -64.16 -13.38 5.71
N SER A 310 -63.75 -12.97 4.51
CA SER A 310 -64.55 -12.11 3.63
C SER A 310 -65.63 -12.96 2.95
N PRO A 311 -66.91 -12.88 3.37
CA PRO A 311 -67.97 -13.61 2.72
C PRO A 311 -68.20 -13.00 1.34
N HIS A 312 -68.38 -13.84 0.32
CA HIS A 312 -69.05 -13.44 -0.91
C HIS A 312 -70.39 -12.78 -0.54
N SER A 313 -70.47 -11.45 -0.69
CA SER A 313 -71.75 -10.76 -0.82
C SER A 313 -72.37 -11.20 -2.14
N VAL A 314 -73.14 -12.28 -2.06
CA VAL A 314 -74.09 -12.70 -3.09
C VAL A 314 -75.09 -11.55 -3.25
N MET A 315 -75.03 -10.83 -4.36
CA MET A 315 -76.16 -10.04 -4.84
C MET A 315 -76.98 -10.92 -5.79
N PRO A 316 -78.29 -11.10 -5.56
CA PRO A 316 -79.15 -11.85 -6.46
C PRO A 316 -79.46 -11.03 -7.72
N GLN A 317 -79.60 -11.75 -8.82
CA GLN A 317 -80.07 -11.27 -10.11
C GLN A 317 -81.41 -10.52 -9.99
N ILE A 318 -81.49 -9.33 -10.60
CA ILE A 318 -82.66 -8.83 -11.34
C ILE A 318 -82.14 -8.08 -12.57
#